data_AF-A0A8X7NDS1-F1
#
_entry.id   AF-A0A8X7NDS1-F1
#
_cell.length_a   1.000
_cell.length_b   1.000
_cell.length_c   1.000
_cell.angle_alpha   90.00
_cell.angle_beta   90.00
_cell.angle_gamma   90.00
#
_symmetry.space_group_name_H-M   'P 1'
#
loop_
_entity.id
_entity.type
_entity.pdbx_description
1 polymer ?
#
loop_
_entity_poly.entity_id
_entity_poly.type
_entity_poly.pdbx_seq_one_letter_code
_entity_poly.pdbx_strand_id
1 'polypeptide(L)'
;MFTLSTSAPTLAAIFDRTGILLPIAGLSIIVLAVIYNDRTPFTKGRRPGVYYPPHALPLLGHTVEVIKKGFARELDMSLENSKQSKVGGWHMNVAGQGSIISLSRPKYIEAIQKTYFENFEKGGFTRDRFADVLGHTGIFVADGHTWKHARKTASQIFSAGQFRNWVQVVVHDELDKAVSLLNAVTSKDRSSSSAKNTQGVITLPELFFRYTLNSFSRMAFSTDIGCLTNDPVCLDTPVPFAVAFDYAQLIINDRILTPFFQVVEFFHPKGKK
;
A
#
# COMPACT_ATOMS: atom_id res chain seq x y z
N MET A 1 36.06 19.47 -41.27
CA MET A 1 36.30 20.22 -40.02
C MET A 1 34.94 20.76 -39.56
N PHE A 2 34.23 20.01 -38.71
CA PHE A 2 32.90 20.40 -38.21
C PHE A 2 33.08 21.35 -37.02
N THR A 3 32.78 22.63 -37.21
CA THR A 3 32.69 23.60 -36.12
C THR A 3 31.27 23.61 -35.59
N LEU A 4 31.04 22.93 -34.48
CA LEU A 4 29.82 23.04 -33.68
C LEU A 4 29.78 24.44 -33.03
N SER A 5 29.09 25.37 -33.69
CA SER A 5 28.70 26.63 -33.08
C SER A 5 27.56 26.37 -32.10
N THR A 6 27.88 26.35 -30.81
CA THR A 6 26.91 26.29 -29.72
C THR A 6 26.59 27.72 -29.28
N SER A 7 25.72 28.40 -30.03
CA SER A 7 25.06 29.59 -29.50
C SER A 7 24.01 29.15 -28.48
N ALA A 8 24.39 29.15 -27.20
CA ALA A 8 23.39 29.14 -26.14
C ALA A 8 22.44 30.33 -26.37
N PRO A 9 21.11 30.13 -26.40
CA PRO A 9 20.19 31.24 -26.62
C PRO A 9 20.39 32.27 -25.51
N THR A 10 20.74 33.50 -25.89
CA THR A 10 20.86 34.63 -24.97
C THR A 10 19.53 34.87 -24.27
N LEU A 11 19.57 35.22 -22.98
CA LEU A 11 18.39 35.48 -22.15
C LEU A 11 17.39 36.46 -22.81
N ALA A 12 17.90 37.39 -23.62
CA ALA A 12 17.13 38.33 -24.43
C ALA A 12 16.26 37.65 -25.52
N ALA A 13 16.79 36.67 -26.24
CA ALA A 13 16.05 35.95 -27.29
C ALA A 13 14.91 35.09 -26.72
N ILE A 14 15.07 34.62 -25.49
CA ILE A 14 14.02 33.93 -24.73
C ILE A 14 12.94 34.93 -24.31
N PHE A 15 13.34 36.12 -23.86
CA PHE A 15 12.44 37.21 -23.46
C PHE A 15 11.57 37.71 -24.63
N ASP A 16 12.16 37.89 -25.81
CA ASP A 16 11.42 38.32 -27.01
C ASP A 16 10.40 37.29 -27.50
N ARG A 17 10.68 36.00 -27.27
CA ARG A 17 9.83 34.89 -27.74
C ARG A 17 8.75 34.46 -26.74
N THR A 18 8.99 34.63 -25.44
CA THR A 18 8.10 34.14 -24.37
C THR A 18 7.53 35.26 -23.49
N GLY A 19 7.98 36.51 -23.68
CA GLY A 19 7.59 37.65 -22.87
C GLY A 19 8.10 37.57 -21.42
N ILE A 20 7.57 38.46 -20.57
CA ILE A 20 7.90 38.57 -19.13
C ILE A 20 7.47 37.32 -18.32
N LEU A 21 6.63 36.44 -18.90
CA LEU A 21 6.03 35.31 -18.19
C LEU A 21 7.04 34.24 -17.76
N LEU A 22 7.95 33.83 -18.66
CA LEU A 22 8.96 32.81 -18.36
C LEU A 22 9.98 33.25 -17.28
N PRO A 23 10.54 34.47 -17.29
CA PRO A 23 11.43 34.93 -16.23
C PRO A 23 10.71 35.13 -14.89
N ILE A 24 9.43 35.56 -14.88
CA ILE A 24 8.62 35.58 -13.66
C ILE A 24 8.41 34.15 -13.13
N ALA A 25 8.10 33.19 -13.99
CA ALA A 25 7.96 31.79 -13.59
C ALA A 25 9.28 31.23 -13.02
N GLY A 26 10.42 31.52 -13.66
CA GLY A 26 11.75 31.14 -13.17
C GLY A 26 12.06 31.75 -11.81
N LEU A 27 11.84 33.06 -11.64
CA LEU A 27 12.01 33.74 -10.35
C LEU A 27 11.09 33.15 -9.27
N SER A 28 9.84 32.85 -9.62
CA SER A 28 8.87 32.25 -8.70
C SER A 28 9.33 30.87 -8.23
N ILE A 29 9.86 30.04 -9.14
CA ILE A 29 10.42 28.73 -8.79
C ILE A 29 11.64 28.88 -7.87
N ILE A 30 12.52 29.85 -8.13
CA ILE A 30 13.67 30.12 -7.26
C ILE A 30 13.22 30.56 -5.86
N VAL A 31 12.27 31.50 -5.78
CA VAL A 31 11.69 31.95 -4.50
C VAL A 31 11.06 30.78 -3.75
N LEU A 32 10.29 29.93 -4.44
CA LEU A 32 9.72 28.73 -3.85
C LEU A 32 10.80 27.74 -3.40
N ALA A 33 11.88 27.56 -4.16
CA ALA A 33 12.98 26.68 -3.77
C ALA A 33 13.74 27.19 -2.54
N VAL A 34 13.82 28.50 -2.33
CA VAL A 34 14.38 29.10 -1.11
C VAL A 34 13.45 28.91 0.08
N ILE A 35 12.14 29.12 -0.10
CA ILE A 35 11.14 28.96 0.98
C ILE A 35 10.96 27.49 1.38
N TYR A 36 10.97 26.59 0.39
CA TYR A 36 10.79 25.15 0.51
C TYR A 36 12.11 24.43 0.20
N ASN A 37 13.17 24.82 0.90
CA ASN A 37 14.53 24.31 0.67
C ASN A 37 14.73 22.84 1.08
N ASP A 38 13.90 22.33 1.99
CA ASP A 38 14.02 21.00 2.59
C ASP A 38 12.71 20.20 2.53
N ARG A 39 11.69 20.70 1.81
CA ARG A 39 10.35 20.13 1.83
C ARG A 39 9.60 20.44 0.54
N THR A 40 8.42 19.84 0.41
CA THR A 40 7.54 20.05 -0.74
C THR A 40 6.68 21.30 -0.55
N PRO A 41 6.21 21.95 -1.64
CA PRO A 41 5.29 23.07 -1.54
C PRO A 41 4.05 22.75 -0.69
N PHE A 42 3.53 23.76 0.00
CA PHE A 42 2.33 23.68 0.85
C PHE A 42 2.42 22.76 2.08
N THR A 43 3.59 22.18 2.38
CA THR A 43 3.77 21.42 3.61
C THR A 43 4.31 22.29 4.75
N LYS A 44 3.97 21.88 5.98
CA LYS A 44 4.45 22.51 7.20
C LYS A 44 5.95 22.23 7.36
N GLY A 45 6.66 23.18 7.98
CA GLY A 45 8.08 23.05 8.29
C GLY A 45 8.37 21.89 9.26
N ARG A 46 9.66 21.62 9.46
CA ARG A 46 10.15 20.60 10.38
C ARG A 46 9.51 20.73 11.77
N ARG A 47 9.00 19.62 12.29
CA ARG A 47 8.47 19.54 13.66
C ARG A 47 9.63 19.38 14.66
N PRO A 48 9.71 20.22 15.70
CA PRO A 48 10.69 20.04 16.76
C PRO A 48 10.51 18.69 17.49
N GLY A 49 11.62 18.10 17.92
CA GLY A 49 11.61 16.88 18.75
C GLY A 49 11.51 15.55 17.99
N VAL A 50 10.99 15.55 16.76
CA VAL A 50 11.03 14.37 15.86
C VAL A 50 12.28 14.37 15.00
N TYR A 51 12.76 13.18 14.66
CA TYR A 51 13.88 13.04 13.74
C TYR A 51 13.46 13.47 12.33
N TYR A 52 14.33 14.21 11.64
CA TYR A 52 14.13 14.62 10.27
C TYR A 52 15.29 14.06 9.45
N PRO A 53 15.05 13.09 8.55
CA PRO A 53 16.12 12.50 7.77
C PRO A 53 16.91 13.58 6.97
N PRO A 54 18.22 13.36 6.77
CA PRO A 54 19.03 14.23 5.91
C PRO A 54 18.67 14.05 4.43
N HIS A 55 19.29 14.85 3.54
CA HIS A 55 19.17 14.74 2.08
C HIS A 55 17.80 15.11 1.48
N ALA A 56 17.01 15.91 2.18
CA ALA A 56 15.85 16.56 1.59
C ALA A 56 16.28 17.60 0.54
N LEU A 57 15.64 17.57 -0.62
CA LEU A 57 15.89 18.50 -1.73
C LEU A 57 14.86 19.63 -1.76
N PRO A 58 15.23 20.81 -2.29
CA PRO A 58 14.27 21.89 -2.51
C PRO A 58 13.09 21.44 -3.37
N LEU A 59 11.88 21.82 -2.99
CA LEU A 59 10.60 21.50 -3.66
C LEU A 59 10.20 20.02 -3.67
N LEU A 60 11.16 19.09 -3.52
CA LEU A 60 10.93 17.65 -3.61
C LEU A 60 11.00 16.95 -2.26
N GLY A 61 11.54 17.57 -1.22
CA GLY A 61 11.76 16.91 0.07
C GLY A 61 12.60 15.63 -0.10
N HIS A 62 12.13 14.53 0.49
CA HIS A 62 12.79 13.23 0.52
C HIS A 62 12.37 12.30 -0.62
N THR A 63 11.63 12.81 -1.61
CA THR A 63 11.06 11.99 -2.69
C THR A 63 12.11 11.14 -3.42
N VAL A 64 13.25 11.75 -3.77
CA VAL A 64 14.33 11.06 -4.48
C VAL A 64 14.94 9.95 -3.62
N GLU A 65 15.06 10.18 -2.31
CA GLU A 65 15.58 9.20 -1.37
C GLU A 65 14.63 8.00 -1.22
N VAL A 66 13.33 8.27 -1.09
CA VAL A 66 12.29 7.23 -1.02
C VAL A 66 12.29 6.37 -2.29
N ILE A 67 12.35 7.00 -3.47
CA ILE A 67 12.42 6.27 -4.75
C ILE A 67 13.69 5.42 -4.84
N LYS A 68 14.85 5.95 -4.44
CA LYS A 68 16.13 5.23 -4.52
C LYS A 68 16.21 4.05 -3.54
N LYS A 69 15.73 4.23 -2.31
CA LYS A 69 15.79 3.19 -1.28
C LYS A 69 14.78 2.07 -1.53
N GLY A 70 13.69 2.38 -2.23
CA GLY A 70 12.60 1.44 -2.46
C GLY A 70 11.96 0.98 -1.15
N PHE A 71 11.21 -0.12 -1.23
CA PHE A 71 10.30 -0.54 -0.15
C PHE A 71 10.75 -1.80 0.60
N ALA A 72 11.82 -2.45 0.15
CA ALA A 72 12.29 -3.72 0.72
C ALA A 72 12.70 -3.62 2.20
N ARG A 73 13.05 -2.42 2.69
CA ARG A 73 13.53 -2.18 4.05
C ARG A 73 12.75 -1.09 4.80
N GLU A 74 11.49 -0.87 4.43
CA GLU A 74 10.68 0.21 5.01
C GLU A 74 10.60 0.13 6.55
N LEU A 75 10.34 -1.06 7.09
CA LEU A 75 10.23 -1.26 8.54
C LEU A 75 11.55 -1.03 9.26
N ASP A 76 12.66 -1.53 8.72
CA ASP A 76 14.01 -1.29 9.26
C ASP A 76 14.32 0.21 9.29
N MET A 77 14.04 0.91 8.19
CA MET A 77 14.27 2.36 8.10
C MET A 77 13.41 3.13 9.09
N SER A 78 12.13 2.75 9.23
CA SER A 78 11.22 3.38 10.17
C SER A 78 11.68 3.17 11.62
N LEU A 79 12.20 1.98 11.94
CA LEU A 79 12.79 1.68 13.24
C LEU A 79 14.04 2.53 13.50
N GLU A 80 14.99 2.56 12.57
CA GLU A 80 16.24 3.31 12.73
C GLU A 80 15.97 4.81 12.85
N ASN A 81 15.10 5.37 12.02
CA ASN A 81 14.68 6.78 12.10
C ASN A 81 13.99 7.09 13.43
N SER A 82 13.17 6.16 13.95
CA SER A 82 12.50 6.35 15.24
C SER A 82 13.49 6.42 16.40
N LYS A 83 14.54 5.59 16.39
CA LYS A 83 15.62 5.56 17.40
C LYS A 83 16.41 6.88 17.46
N GLN A 84 16.52 7.60 16.35
CA GLN A 84 17.21 8.89 16.31
C GLN A 84 16.49 10.01 17.10
N SER A 85 15.25 9.78 17.52
CA SER A 85 14.47 10.77 18.26
C SER A 85 14.20 10.31 19.70
N LYS A 86 14.33 11.23 20.66
CA LYS A 86 13.93 10.98 22.05
C LYS A 86 12.43 10.79 22.22
N VAL A 87 11.62 11.18 21.22
CA VAL A 87 10.17 11.04 21.25
C VAL A 87 9.68 9.76 20.60
N GLY A 88 10.52 9.01 19.86
CA GLY A 88 10.11 7.82 19.11
C GLY A 88 9.25 8.15 17.89
N GLY A 89 9.66 9.15 17.11
CA GLY A 89 8.98 9.53 15.88
C GLY A 89 9.90 10.28 14.92
N TRP A 90 9.55 10.18 13.64
CA TRP A 90 10.26 10.83 12.55
C TRP A 90 9.30 11.53 11.61
N HIS A 91 9.82 12.52 10.88
CA HIS A 91 9.05 13.33 9.95
C HIS A 91 9.82 13.45 8.63
N MET A 92 9.15 13.19 7.53
CA MET A 92 9.67 13.42 6.18
C MET A 92 8.62 14.07 5.29
N ASN A 93 9.06 14.57 4.14
CA ASN A 93 8.20 15.18 3.13
C ASN A 93 8.40 14.45 1.80
N VAL A 94 7.31 14.05 1.15
CA VAL A 94 7.32 13.31 -0.13
C VAL A 94 6.37 14.00 -1.10
N ALA A 95 6.83 14.29 -2.31
CA ALA A 95 6.05 14.97 -3.33
C ALA A 95 4.84 14.11 -3.73
N GLY A 96 3.67 14.74 -3.88
CA GLY A 96 2.41 14.04 -4.12
C GLY A 96 1.80 13.33 -2.91
N GLN A 97 2.52 13.19 -1.79
CA GLN A 97 2.01 12.61 -0.54
C GLN A 97 1.95 13.63 0.61
N GLY A 98 2.83 14.63 0.60
CA GLY A 98 2.94 15.66 1.61
C GLY A 98 3.83 15.28 2.79
N SER A 99 3.46 15.75 3.97
CA SER A 99 4.19 15.52 5.22
C SER A 99 3.78 14.19 5.84
N ILE A 100 4.75 13.31 6.06
CA ILE A 100 4.56 12.00 6.68
C ILE A 100 5.24 12.03 8.05
N ILE A 101 4.46 11.77 9.09
CA ILE A 101 4.95 11.70 10.47
C ILE A 101 4.67 10.30 10.99
N SER A 102 5.73 9.60 11.40
CA SER A 102 5.64 8.30 12.05
C SER A 102 5.83 8.46 13.55
N LEU A 103 4.99 7.77 14.32
CA LEU A 103 4.95 7.80 15.78
C LEU A 103 4.86 6.35 16.29
N SER A 104 5.81 5.91 17.12
CA SER A 104 5.95 4.49 17.48
C SER A 104 5.75 4.18 18.97
N ARG A 105 5.32 5.14 19.80
CA ARG A 105 5.09 4.92 21.24
C ARG A 105 3.62 4.59 21.55
N PRO A 106 3.35 3.70 22.53
CA PRO A 106 1.98 3.36 22.94
C PRO A 106 1.11 4.57 23.27
N LYS A 107 1.66 5.58 23.96
CA LYS A 107 0.93 6.81 24.30
C LYS A 107 0.44 7.60 23.07
N TYR A 108 1.14 7.53 21.93
CA TYR A 108 0.71 8.19 20.70
C TYR A 108 -0.36 7.36 19.99
N ILE A 109 -0.23 6.04 20.02
CA ILE A 109 -1.24 5.13 19.50
C ILE A 109 -2.55 5.33 20.26
N GLU A 110 -2.52 5.41 21.59
CA GLU A 110 -3.70 5.74 22.40
C GLU A 110 -4.25 7.13 22.06
N ALA A 111 -3.38 8.13 21.93
CA ALA A 111 -3.81 9.48 21.56
C ALA A 111 -4.55 9.51 20.22
N ILE A 112 -4.04 8.79 19.21
CA ILE A 112 -4.61 8.76 17.85
C ILE A 112 -5.86 7.87 17.78
N GLN A 113 -5.80 6.67 18.35
CA GLN A 113 -6.83 5.64 18.16
C GLN A 113 -7.97 5.71 19.20
N LYS A 114 -7.82 6.54 20.25
CA LYS A 114 -8.79 6.62 21.35
C LYS A 114 -9.06 8.05 21.80
N THR A 115 -8.06 8.78 22.28
CA THR A 115 -8.28 10.06 22.98
C THR A 115 -8.71 11.19 22.05
N TYR A 116 -8.08 11.28 20.88
CA TYR A 116 -8.28 12.35 19.91
C TYR A 116 -8.69 11.79 18.55
N PHE A 117 -9.43 10.67 18.54
CA PHE A 117 -9.75 9.93 17.31
C PHE A 117 -10.36 10.81 16.21
N GLU A 118 -11.30 11.68 16.56
CA GLU A 118 -11.97 12.59 15.61
C GLU A 118 -11.01 13.62 14.97
N ASN A 119 -9.81 13.81 15.52
CA ASN A 119 -8.79 14.71 14.93
C ASN A 119 -7.92 14.01 13.87
N PHE A 120 -8.04 12.69 13.69
CA PHE A 120 -7.20 11.90 12.80
C PHE A 120 -8.04 11.18 11.74
N GLU A 121 -8.34 11.90 10.67
CA GLU A 121 -8.96 11.35 9.48
C GLU A 121 -7.93 10.63 8.59
N LYS A 122 -8.39 9.63 7.85
CA LYS A 122 -7.62 9.02 6.74
C LYS A 122 -7.56 9.97 5.56
N GLY A 123 -8.69 10.63 5.27
CA GLY A 123 -8.80 11.68 4.28
C GLY A 123 -8.65 11.20 2.84
N GLY A 124 -8.49 12.16 1.92
CA GLY A 124 -8.36 11.90 0.48
C GLY A 124 -7.17 11.03 0.13
N PHE A 125 -6.05 11.16 0.86
CA PHE A 125 -4.83 10.40 0.59
C PHE A 125 -5.07 8.88 0.53
N THR A 126 -5.76 8.34 1.55
CA THR A 126 -6.09 6.91 1.63
C THR A 126 -7.20 6.57 0.63
N ARG A 127 -8.28 7.36 0.60
CA ARG A 127 -9.42 7.07 -0.28
C ARG A 127 -9.00 6.98 -1.75
N ASP A 128 -8.19 7.91 -2.25
CA ASP A 128 -7.79 7.94 -3.65
C ASP A 128 -6.93 6.74 -4.07
N ARG A 129 -6.23 6.11 -3.12
CA ARG A 129 -5.34 4.96 -3.39
C ARG A 129 -6.07 3.63 -3.34
N PHE A 130 -7.02 3.51 -2.42
CA PHE A 130 -7.66 2.23 -2.11
C PHE A 130 -9.10 2.10 -2.62
N ALA A 131 -9.72 3.17 -3.13
CA ALA A 131 -11.14 3.17 -3.51
C ALA A 131 -11.51 2.14 -4.59
N ASP A 132 -10.59 1.79 -5.50
CA ASP A 132 -10.86 0.81 -6.57
C ASP A 132 -11.24 -0.58 -6.02
N VAL A 133 -10.72 -0.94 -4.84
CA VAL A 133 -11.00 -2.23 -4.19
C VAL A 133 -11.91 -2.06 -2.97
N LEU A 134 -11.70 -1.02 -2.17
CA LEU A 134 -12.42 -0.83 -0.90
C LEU A 134 -13.67 0.07 -1.04
N GLY A 135 -13.93 0.59 -2.23
CA GLY A 135 -14.97 1.59 -2.50
C GLY A 135 -14.62 2.96 -1.93
N HIS A 136 -15.41 4.00 -2.25
CA HIS A 136 -15.18 5.36 -1.73
C HIS A 136 -15.70 5.58 -0.30
N THR A 137 -16.61 4.71 0.16
CA THR A 137 -17.29 4.80 1.46
C THR A 137 -17.10 3.55 2.31
N GLY A 138 -16.21 2.63 1.90
CA GLY A 138 -15.92 1.42 2.66
C GLY A 138 -15.31 1.73 4.03
N ILE A 139 -15.55 0.84 5.00
CA ILE A 139 -15.12 1.01 6.40
C ILE A 139 -13.61 1.29 6.57
N PHE A 140 -12.78 0.86 5.62
CA PHE A 140 -11.33 1.06 5.69
C PHE A 140 -10.86 2.42 5.16
N VAL A 141 -11.68 3.12 4.37
CA VAL A 141 -11.32 4.41 3.76
C VAL A 141 -12.22 5.57 4.19
N ALA A 142 -13.39 5.27 4.77
CA ALA A 142 -14.31 6.27 5.27
C ALA A 142 -13.83 6.92 6.57
N ASP A 143 -14.32 8.13 6.81
CA ASP A 143 -14.10 8.93 8.01
C ASP A 143 -15.44 9.32 8.67
N GLY A 144 -15.37 9.84 9.90
CA GLY A 144 -16.50 10.40 10.64
C GLY A 144 -17.73 9.49 10.75
N HIS A 145 -18.92 10.06 10.50
CA HIS A 145 -20.20 9.36 10.65
C HIS A 145 -20.35 8.13 9.75
N THR A 146 -19.86 8.19 8.51
CA THR A 146 -19.90 7.06 7.57
C THR A 146 -19.10 5.88 8.10
N TRP A 147 -17.88 6.15 8.60
CA TRP A 147 -17.07 5.13 9.25
C TRP A 147 -17.76 4.56 10.49
N LYS A 148 -18.31 5.41 11.35
CA LYS A 148 -18.98 5.00 12.59
C LYS A 148 -20.18 4.10 12.31
N HIS A 149 -20.97 4.42 11.29
CA HIS A 149 -22.08 3.59 10.85
C HIS A 149 -21.59 2.22 10.35
N ALA A 150 -20.63 2.21 9.42
CA ALA A 150 -20.07 0.96 8.89
C ALA A 150 -19.44 0.10 9.99
N ARG A 151 -18.72 0.71 10.94
CA ARG A 151 -18.10 0.02 12.08
C ARG A 151 -19.13 -0.58 13.01
N LYS A 152 -20.22 0.13 13.30
CA LYS A 152 -21.32 -0.38 14.13
C LYS A 152 -21.94 -1.62 13.49
N THR A 153 -22.25 -1.58 12.19
CA THR A 153 -22.80 -2.72 11.45
C THR A 153 -21.82 -3.90 11.41
N ALA A 154 -20.56 -3.65 11.03
CA ALA A 154 -19.54 -4.68 10.96
C ALA A 154 -19.26 -5.35 12.32
N SER A 155 -19.34 -4.61 13.42
CA SER A 155 -19.09 -5.16 14.76
C SER A 155 -20.05 -6.29 15.16
N GLN A 156 -21.25 -6.33 14.58
CA GLN A 156 -22.24 -7.38 14.85
C GLN A 156 -21.85 -8.72 14.23
N ILE A 157 -21.15 -8.69 13.10
CA ILE A 157 -20.61 -9.89 12.41
C ILE A 157 -19.56 -10.58 13.30
N PHE A 158 -18.81 -9.81 14.08
CA PHE A 158 -17.77 -10.30 14.98
C PHE A 158 -18.25 -10.51 16.42
N SER A 159 -19.57 -10.67 16.63
CA SER A 159 -20.09 -11.02 17.96
C SER A 159 -19.70 -12.45 18.35
N ALA A 160 -19.60 -12.73 19.64
CA ALA A 160 -19.23 -14.06 20.15
C ALA A 160 -20.19 -15.17 19.65
N GLY A 161 -21.48 -14.85 19.51
CA GLY A 161 -22.48 -15.78 18.97
C GLY A 161 -22.24 -16.11 17.49
N GLN A 162 -21.96 -15.09 16.67
CA GLN A 162 -21.61 -15.31 15.26
C GLN A 162 -20.30 -16.06 15.10
N PHE A 163 -19.32 -15.79 15.97
CA PHE A 163 -18.05 -16.50 15.94
C PHE A 163 -18.24 -18.00 16.19
N ARG A 164 -19.00 -18.37 17.23
CA ARG A 164 -19.26 -19.76 17.60
C ARG A 164 -20.12 -20.50 16.57
N ASN A 165 -21.15 -19.85 16.06
CA ASN A 165 -22.18 -20.52 15.26
C ASN A 165 -21.88 -20.52 13.75
N TRP A 166 -21.04 -19.59 13.28
CA TRP A 166 -20.79 -19.42 11.84
C TRP A 166 -19.31 -19.46 11.49
N VAL A 167 -18.52 -18.52 12.05
CA VAL A 167 -17.08 -18.40 11.71
C VAL A 167 -16.33 -19.69 12.00
N GLN A 168 -16.51 -20.24 13.21
CA GLN A 168 -15.84 -21.47 13.62
C GLN A 168 -16.22 -22.67 12.73
N VAL A 169 -17.49 -22.78 12.36
CA VAL A 169 -17.98 -23.88 11.51
C VAL A 169 -17.35 -23.81 10.12
N VAL A 170 -17.35 -22.64 9.48
CA VAL A 170 -16.74 -22.44 8.16
C VAL A 170 -15.23 -22.69 8.21
N VAL A 171 -14.55 -22.18 9.23
CA VAL A 171 -13.10 -22.38 9.42
C VAL A 171 -12.76 -23.87 9.53
N HIS A 172 -13.49 -24.66 10.34
CA HIS A 172 -13.22 -26.09 10.45
C HIS A 172 -13.49 -26.84 9.15
N ASP A 173 -14.58 -26.53 8.45
CA ASP A 173 -14.90 -27.15 7.16
C ASP A 173 -13.81 -26.86 6.09
N GLU A 174 -13.32 -25.62 6.02
CA GLU A 174 -12.22 -25.28 5.10
C GLU A 174 -10.87 -25.88 5.55
N LEU A 175 -10.64 -26.07 6.85
CA LEU A 175 -9.47 -26.77 7.37
C LEU A 175 -9.50 -28.26 7.00
N ASP A 176 -10.66 -28.90 7.11
CA ASP A 176 -10.82 -30.31 6.73
C ASP A 176 -10.54 -30.52 5.23
N LYS A 177 -10.96 -29.57 4.37
CA LYS A 177 -10.57 -29.56 2.94
C LYS A 177 -9.07 -29.43 2.77
N ALA A 178 -8.42 -28.49 3.47
CA ALA A 178 -6.97 -28.31 3.39
C ALA A 178 -6.21 -29.56 3.85
N VAL A 179 -6.61 -30.18 4.96
CA VAL A 179 -6.00 -31.42 5.47
C VAL A 179 -6.21 -32.58 4.50
N SER A 180 -7.41 -32.71 3.93
CA SER A 180 -7.72 -33.73 2.92
C SER A 180 -6.85 -33.57 1.68
N LEU A 181 -6.64 -32.34 1.22
CA LEU A 181 -5.76 -32.01 0.10
C LEU A 181 -4.30 -32.39 0.40
N LEU A 182 -3.79 -32.04 1.58
CA LEU A 182 -2.43 -32.42 2.02
C LEU A 182 -2.26 -33.95 2.05
N ASN A 183 -3.25 -34.67 2.57
CA ASN A 183 -3.26 -36.14 2.59
C ASN A 183 -3.31 -36.74 1.18
N ALA A 184 -4.10 -36.17 0.26
CA ALA A 184 -4.20 -36.63 -1.13
C ALA A 184 -2.88 -36.42 -1.90
N VAL A 185 -2.22 -35.27 -1.72
CA VAL A 185 -0.94 -34.97 -2.37
C VAL A 185 0.20 -35.85 -1.84
N THR A 186 0.18 -36.18 -0.54
CA THR A 186 1.22 -37.03 0.09
C THR A 186 0.98 -38.53 -0.09
N SER A 187 -0.25 -38.97 -0.34
CA SER A 187 -0.59 -40.39 -0.53
C SER A 187 -0.38 -40.91 -1.95
N LYS A 188 -0.52 -40.07 -2.99
CA LYS A 188 -0.29 -40.43 -4.40
C LYS A 188 1.12 -40.93 -4.71
N ASP A 189 2.11 -40.62 -3.87
CA ASP A 189 3.49 -41.09 -4.00
C ASP A 189 3.75 -42.53 -3.51
N ARG A 190 2.79 -43.16 -2.81
CA ARG A 190 3.01 -44.49 -2.22
C ARG A 190 2.59 -45.68 -3.09
N SER A 191 1.89 -45.46 -4.21
CA SER A 191 1.31 -46.55 -5.03
C SER A 191 2.02 -46.83 -6.36
N SER A 192 3.06 -46.09 -6.73
CA SER A 192 3.71 -46.19 -8.04
C SER A 192 5.16 -46.68 -7.92
N SER A 193 5.32 -48.00 -7.76
CA SER A 193 6.61 -48.68 -7.56
C SER A 193 7.53 -48.76 -8.80
N SER A 194 7.51 -47.78 -9.72
CA SER A 194 8.38 -47.82 -10.92
C SER A 194 8.72 -46.48 -11.61
N ALA A 195 8.41 -45.31 -11.05
CA ALA A 195 8.87 -44.05 -11.64
C ALA A 195 9.16 -43.01 -10.56
N LYS A 196 10.42 -42.55 -10.49
CA LYS A 196 10.98 -41.46 -9.66
C LYS A 196 10.01 -40.85 -8.63
N ASN A 197 10.23 -41.17 -7.34
CA ASN A 197 9.65 -40.50 -6.17
C ASN A 197 9.53 -38.97 -6.39
N THR A 198 8.39 -38.52 -6.89
CA THR A 198 8.15 -37.10 -7.11
C THR A 198 7.39 -36.62 -5.90
N GLN A 199 8.11 -36.42 -4.80
CA GLN A 199 7.61 -35.91 -3.53
C GLN A 199 6.56 -34.83 -3.77
N GLY A 200 5.35 -35.02 -3.23
CA GLY A 200 4.30 -34.00 -3.29
C GLY A 200 4.79 -32.65 -2.77
N VAL A 201 5.00 -31.69 -3.68
CA VAL A 201 5.45 -30.33 -3.36
C VAL A 201 4.23 -29.41 -3.29
N ILE A 202 4.12 -28.62 -2.22
CA ILE A 202 3.06 -27.63 -2.04
C ILE A 202 3.67 -26.29 -1.65
N THR A 203 3.20 -25.23 -2.30
CA THR A 203 3.55 -23.85 -1.94
C THR A 203 2.62 -23.36 -0.83
N LEU A 204 3.13 -23.28 0.40
CA LEU A 204 2.34 -22.87 1.57
C LEU A 204 1.65 -21.49 1.41
N PRO A 205 2.30 -20.44 0.87
CA PRO A 205 1.62 -19.16 0.64
C PRO A 205 0.39 -19.27 -0.25
N GLU A 206 0.45 -20.11 -1.28
CA GLU A 206 -0.68 -20.33 -2.19
C GLU A 206 -1.82 -21.07 -1.48
N LEU A 207 -1.49 -22.12 -0.73
CA LEU A 207 -2.48 -22.85 0.07
C LEU A 207 -3.15 -21.92 1.10
N PHE A 208 -2.39 -21.08 1.79
CA PHE A 208 -2.92 -20.11 2.76
C PHE A 208 -3.78 -19.05 2.08
N PHE A 209 -3.38 -18.55 0.90
CA PHE A 209 -4.19 -17.62 0.14
C PHE A 209 -5.53 -18.24 -0.27
N ARG A 210 -5.52 -19.45 -0.82
CA ARG A 210 -6.73 -20.20 -1.21
C ARG A 210 -7.64 -20.45 -0.01
N TYR A 211 -7.08 -20.97 1.08
CA TYR A 211 -7.80 -21.23 2.32
C TYR A 211 -8.44 -19.96 2.89
N THR A 212 -7.67 -18.88 3.04
CA THR A 212 -8.16 -17.63 3.63
C THR A 212 -9.22 -16.96 2.75
N LEU A 213 -9.01 -16.94 1.43
CA LEU A 213 -9.96 -16.32 0.50
C LEU A 213 -11.27 -17.12 0.44
N ASN A 214 -11.22 -18.46 0.37
CA ASN A 214 -12.42 -19.29 0.34
C ASN A 214 -13.18 -19.22 1.66
N SER A 215 -12.47 -19.31 2.80
CA SER A 215 -13.04 -19.16 4.13
C SER A 215 -13.73 -17.81 4.30
N PHE A 216 -13.05 -16.72 3.93
CA PHE A 216 -13.61 -15.39 4.05
C PHE A 216 -14.80 -15.17 3.13
N SER A 217 -14.73 -15.64 1.89
CA SER A 217 -15.86 -15.55 0.95
C SER A 217 -17.10 -16.27 1.48
N ARG A 218 -16.92 -17.47 2.04
CA ARG A 218 -18.01 -18.19 2.68
C ARG A 218 -18.52 -17.44 3.90
N MET A 219 -17.65 -16.97 4.80
CA MET A 219 -18.08 -16.27 6.01
C MET A 219 -18.80 -14.95 5.72
N ALA A 220 -18.29 -14.14 4.78
CA ALA A 220 -18.77 -12.79 4.51
C ALA A 220 -19.93 -12.76 3.50
N PHE A 221 -19.90 -13.64 2.49
CA PHE A 221 -20.84 -13.62 1.36
C PHE A 221 -21.64 -14.92 1.22
N SER A 222 -21.48 -15.88 2.14
CA SER A 222 -22.12 -17.21 2.06
C SER A 222 -21.87 -17.90 0.72
N THR A 223 -20.73 -17.62 0.09
CA THR A 223 -20.41 -18.06 -1.27
C THR A 223 -19.09 -18.81 -1.28
N ASP A 224 -19.11 -20.04 -1.81
CA ASP A 224 -17.89 -20.82 -2.11
C ASP A 224 -17.38 -20.40 -3.49
N ILE A 225 -16.16 -19.89 -3.54
CA ILE A 225 -15.52 -19.41 -4.79
C ILE A 225 -14.66 -20.50 -5.44
N GLY A 226 -14.61 -21.70 -4.85
CA GLY A 226 -13.89 -22.84 -5.39
C GLY A 226 -12.37 -22.67 -5.35
N CYS A 227 -11.85 -21.79 -4.50
CA CYS A 227 -10.39 -21.60 -4.37
C CYS A 227 -9.70 -22.78 -3.69
N LEU A 228 -10.43 -23.49 -2.83
CA LEU A 228 -9.97 -24.67 -2.10
C LEU A 228 -11.04 -25.77 -2.20
N THR A 229 -10.68 -26.91 -2.78
CA THR A 229 -11.55 -28.09 -2.88
C THR A 229 -10.82 -29.34 -2.39
N ASN A 230 -11.52 -30.47 -2.29
CA ASN A 230 -10.92 -31.75 -1.89
C ASN A 230 -10.10 -32.41 -3.02
N ASP A 231 -10.14 -31.86 -4.24
CA ASP A 231 -9.42 -32.39 -5.38
C ASP A 231 -8.07 -31.67 -5.54
N PRO A 232 -6.92 -32.38 -5.52
CA PRO A 232 -5.60 -31.82 -5.84
C PRO A 232 -5.53 -30.95 -7.09
N VAL A 233 -6.40 -31.17 -8.09
CA VAL A 233 -6.48 -30.34 -9.31
C VAL A 233 -6.73 -28.86 -8.99
N CYS A 234 -7.34 -28.53 -7.85
CA CYS A 234 -7.56 -27.14 -7.46
C CYS A 234 -6.24 -26.37 -7.26
N LEU A 235 -5.14 -27.03 -6.88
CA LEU A 235 -3.83 -26.40 -6.70
C LEU A 235 -3.26 -25.92 -8.04
N ASP A 236 -3.47 -26.67 -9.11
CA ASP A 236 -2.97 -26.32 -10.45
C ASP A 236 -3.92 -25.38 -11.20
N THR A 237 -5.17 -25.25 -10.73
CA THR A 237 -6.21 -24.47 -11.42
C THR A 237 -6.35 -23.08 -10.77
N PRO A 238 -6.02 -21.99 -11.48
CA PRO A 238 -6.22 -20.64 -10.97
C PRO A 238 -7.70 -20.24 -11.04
N VAL A 239 -8.22 -19.67 -9.95
CA VAL A 239 -9.58 -19.09 -9.92
C VAL A 239 -9.54 -17.65 -10.44
N PRO A 240 -10.28 -17.28 -11.50
CA PRO A 240 -10.19 -15.96 -12.11
C PRO A 240 -10.42 -14.79 -11.14
N PHE A 241 -11.41 -14.92 -10.25
CA PHE A 241 -11.67 -13.92 -9.21
C PHE A 241 -10.48 -13.76 -8.25
N ALA A 242 -9.89 -14.87 -7.79
CA ALA A 242 -8.78 -14.85 -6.84
C ALA A 242 -7.53 -14.17 -7.44
N VAL A 243 -7.22 -14.48 -8.71
CA VAL A 243 -6.11 -13.86 -9.44
C VAL A 243 -6.35 -12.35 -9.63
N ALA A 244 -7.56 -11.96 -10.02
CA ALA A 244 -7.90 -10.55 -10.19
C ALA A 244 -7.86 -9.78 -8.85
N PHE A 245 -8.34 -10.40 -7.77
CA PHE A 245 -8.37 -9.81 -6.44
C PHE A 245 -6.97 -9.66 -5.84
N ASP A 246 -6.09 -10.67 -5.98
CA ASP A 246 -4.68 -10.59 -5.57
C ASP A 246 -3.94 -9.49 -6.34
N TYR A 247 -4.13 -9.44 -7.66
CA TYR A 247 -3.56 -8.39 -8.50
C TYR A 247 -4.03 -6.99 -8.09
N ALA A 248 -5.33 -6.80 -7.85
CA ALA A 248 -5.87 -5.50 -7.46
C ALA A 248 -5.31 -5.03 -6.09
N GLN A 249 -5.15 -5.94 -5.13
CA GLN A 249 -4.52 -5.64 -3.84
C GLN A 249 -3.06 -5.24 -3.98
N LEU A 250 -2.31 -5.90 -4.86
CA LEU A 250 -0.93 -5.53 -5.17
C LEU A 250 -0.84 -4.10 -5.70
N ILE A 251 -1.74 -3.74 -6.64
CA ILE A 251 -1.77 -2.39 -7.23
C ILE A 251 -2.08 -1.33 -6.18
N ILE A 252 -3.16 -1.48 -5.41
CA ILE A 252 -3.52 -0.46 -4.40
C ILE A 252 -2.46 -0.30 -3.31
N ASN A 253 -1.75 -1.38 -2.96
CA ASN A 253 -0.66 -1.35 -1.99
C ASN A 253 0.57 -0.58 -2.52
N ASP A 254 0.91 -0.76 -3.81
CA ASP A 254 2.02 -0.04 -4.45
C ASP A 254 1.78 1.49 -4.44
N ARG A 255 0.53 1.93 -4.63
CA ARG A 255 0.15 3.35 -4.65
C ARG A 255 0.46 4.11 -3.36
N ILE A 256 0.48 3.44 -2.20
CA ILE A 256 0.78 4.07 -0.90
C ILE A 256 2.13 4.74 -0.94
N LEU A 257 3.11 4.07 -1.53
CA LEU A 257 4.50 4.45 -1.46
C LEU A 257 5.01 5.06 -2.76
N THR A 258 4.24 4.94 -3.85
CA THR A 258 4.53 5.56 -5.14
C THR A 258 4.12 7.05 -5.16
N PRO A 259 5.06 8.00 -5.27
CA PRO A 259 4.75 9.41 -5.49
C PRO A 259 4.04 9.58 -6.84
N PHE A 260 3.01 10.43 -6.89
CA PHE A 260 2.25 10.70 -8.12
C PHE A 260 1.74 9.42 -8.82
N PHE A 261 1.22 8.46 -8.06
CA PHE A 261 0.82 7.15 -8.57
C PHE A 261 -0.10 7.22 -9.80
N GLN A 262 -1.01 8.20 -9.91
CA GLN A 262 -1.87 8.35 -11.09
C GLN A 262 -1.07 8.57 -12.37
N VAL A 263 0.00 9.36 -12.29
CA VAL A 263 0.89 9.62 -13.44
C VAL A 263 1.70 8.37 -13.76
N VAL A 264 2.24 7.72 -12.72
CA VAL A 264 3.01 6.47 -12.89
C VAL A 264 2.14 5.41 -13.55
N GLU A 265 0.92 5.19 -13.09
CA GLU A 265 -0.02 4.22 -13.66
C GLU A 265 -0.43 4.57 -15.09
N PHE A 266 -0.61 5.85 -15.41
CA PHE A 266 -0.91 6.27 -16.78
C PHE A 266 0.17 5.85 -17.79
N PHE A 267 1.44 5.93 -17.40
CA PHE A 267 2.57 5.54 -18.25
C PHE A 267 3.00 4.08 -18.08
N HIS A 268 2.62 3.42 -16.99
CA HIS A 268 3.04 2.05 -16.70
C HIS A 268 2.04 1.02 -17.28
N PRO A 269 2.50 -0.09 -17.88
CA PRO A 269 1.61 -1.13 -18.43
C PRO A 269 0.61 -1.71 -17.43
N LYS A 270 0.94 -1.67 -16.13
CA LYS A 270 0.06 -2.14 -15.04
C LYS A 270 -1.19 -1.26 -14.81
N GLY A 271 -1.17 0.02 -15.23
CA GLY A 271 -2.34 0.90 -15.13
C GLY A 271 -3.25 0.89 -16.36
N LYS A 272 -2.89 0.13 -17.40
CA LYS A 272 -3.72 -0.08 -18.59
C LYS A 272 -4.53 -1.37 -18.43
N LYS A 273 -5.68 -1.28 -17.78
CA LYS A 273 -6.80 -2.22 -17.94
C LYS A 273 -8.09 -1.46 -18.01
#